data_AF-A0A969FQM6-F1
#
_entry.id   AF-A0A969FQM6-F1
#
_cell.length_a   1.000
_cell.length_b   1.000
_cell.length_c   1.000
_cell.angle_alpha   90.00
_cell.angle_beta   90.00
_cell.angle_gamma   90.00
#
_symmetry.space_group_name_H-M   'P 1'
#
loop_
_entity.id
_entity.type
_entity.pdbx_description
1 polymer ?
#
loop_
_entity_poly.entity_id
_entity_poly.type
_entity_poly.pdbx_seq_one_letter_code
_entity_poly.pdbx_strand_id
1 'polypeptide(L)'
;MPAIRTRAVVENIAGHRNVTPGHTTCPGDEVMALLPSIRQRVATAIENNGVDNPVQPDNGDLLIDERETSFTPSQATWYRAACGDGGHTFYTYATDSADESTNSATWRPSLPEHGTYRVSVHIPQGCGLGSPPYASTHAVYRIHSAEGVSEQVVDHNTAEEWVDLGVYTFEAGTGGYVELSDLTGEPYSQRRVIFFDSVRWVPDEPPAQTSAELLHVSYDRPVLAVGEVLKVTFTIRNSGNTTISGQEPAGDYVYSESECYLGDETQATPSYPKEAGHFRVVLGPSDREVPCAGDAGGYPWRWSIGGALEPGETRDITGLVWFHQPGQVTLHAGLIEEYVQYHAEDVAPAIIEVTEEQQSPVPVIFDASLHPVAQVYHLGIESESLLRRILDPRLVTRGELVGSFAWDGSLLNWGDGGPVGQNDDFLVEQTRVFLAPTDGAYVFRTTSDDGSWLWVDGHLIVANGGVNDPAASSGQMTGTLKLTTGLHVLSFRYFEQGGAAMAGYRVQLPGTTDFGPLPEATRADPPVSGTIFTVSPRLYLAADDQGGSGVAALRYSWDGSAWTTVPALVTGEDSLNATVVDLGELGAGQYHLRYQVEDQTGNVSPIQEAVFEVRPGFSLHRLYLPLLMQ
;
A
#
# COMPACT_ATOMS: atom_id res chain seq x y z
N MET A 1 -43.68 36.66 26.22
CA MET A 1 -42.93 35.84 25.25
C MET A 1 -42.63 34.51 25.91
N PRO A 2 -43.33 33.41 25.59
CA PRO A 2 -42.94 32.09 26.05
C PRO A 2 -41.86 31.50 25.12
N ALA A 3 -40.86 30.87 25.71
CA ALA A 3 -39.75 30.22 25.03
C ALA A 3 -40.23 29.00 24.22
N ILE A 4 -39.78 28.91 22.97
CA ILE A 4 -39.94 27.75 22.09
C ILE A 4 -39.18 26.59 22.74
N ARG A 5 -39.88 25.54 23.16
CA ARG A 5 -39.25 24.27 23.53
C ARG A 5 -38.80 23.59 22.24
N THR A 6 -37.49 23.54 21.98
CA THR A 6 -36.93 22.60 21.00
C THR A 6 -37.26 21.17 21.47
N ARG A 7 -38.10 20.47 20.71
CA ARG A 7 -38.62 19.15 21.07
C ARG A 7 -37.64 18.06 20.64
N ALA A 8 -36.96 17.46 21.61
CA ALA A 8 -35.99 16.37 21.45
C ALA A 8 -36.51 15.08 20.75
N VAL A 9 -37.78 14.98 20.38
CA VAL A 9 -38.34 13.76 19.73
C VAL A 9 -38.13 13.79 18.21
N VAL A 10 -38.20 14.96 17.57
CA VAL A 10 -38.15 15.10 16.12
C VAL A 10 -36.74 14.84 15.57
N GLU A 11 -35.72 15.34 16.26
CA GLU A 11 -34.31 15.11 15.91
C GLU A 11 -33.90 13.62 15.99
N ASN A 12 -34.65 12.80 16.74
CA ASN A 12 -34.37 11.39 16.98
C ASN A 12 -35.11 10.42 16.04
N ILE A 13 -35.89 10.91 15.08
CA ILE A 13 -36.53 10.03 14.08
C ILE A 13 -35.46 9.66 13.04
N ALA A 14 -34.79 8.53 13.22
CA ALA A 14 -33.72 8.05 12.35
C ALA A 14 -34.23 6.94 11.42
N GLY A 15 -33.76 6.89 10.18
CA GLY A 15 -33.92 5.70 9.35
C GLY A 15 -32.83 4.67 9.62
N HIS A 16 -33.04 3.45 9.15
CA HIS A 16 -32.12 2.33 9.35
C HIS A 16 -30.67 2.65 8.95
N ARG A 17 -30.49 3.45 7.89
CA ARG A 17 -29.18 3.91 7.40
C ARG A 17 -28.46 4.89 8.34
N ASN A 18 -29.20 5.68 9.13
CA ASN A 18 -28.60 6.57 10.13
C ASN A 18 -28.00 5.79 11.32
N VAL A 19 -28.40 4.53 11.50
CA VAL A 19 -27.95 3.66 12.61
C VAL A 19 -26.98 2.57 12.12
N THR A 20 -26.99 2.24 10.82
CA THR A 20 -26.10 1.26 10.16
C THR A 20 -25.66 1.74 8.76
N PRO A 21 -24.73 2.69 8.66
CA PRO A 21 -24.27 3.20 7.37
C PRO A 21 -23.65 2.08 6.52
N GLY A 22 -24.06 1.95 5.24
CA GLY A 22 -23.49 0.99 4.29
C GLY A 22 -24.09 -0.42 4.28
N HIS A 23 -25.07 -0.72 5.14
CA HIS A 23 -25.63 -2.08 5.28
C HIS A 23 -27.04 -2.27 4.69
N THR A 24 -27.59 -1.25 4.01
CA THR A 24 -28.90 -1.36 3.34
C THR A 24 -28.82 -0.78 1.94
N THR A 25 -28.99 -1.63 0.93
CA THR A 25 -29.39 -1.26 -0.44
C THR A 25 -30.77 -1.87 -0.71
N CYS A 26 -31.67 -1.04 -1.25
CA CYS A 26 -33.06 -1.26 -1.69
C CYS A 26 -33.90 -2.33 -0.94
N PRO A 27 -35.03 -1.95 -0.29
CA PRO A 27 -35.84 -0.73 -0.52
C PRO A 27 -35.59 0.43 0.46
N GLY A 28 -34.41 0.50 1.11
CA GLY A 28 -34.14 1.50 2.16
C GLY A 28 -33.95 2.94 1.69
N ASP A 29 -33.51 3.17 0.44
CA ASP A 29 -33.11 4.50 -0.04
C ASP A 29 -34.31 5.43 -0.31
N GLU A 30 -35.41 4.87 -0.83
CA GLU A 30 -36.65 5.62 -1.08
C GLU A 30 -37.24 6.20 0.22
N VAL A 31 -37.16 5.46 1.33
CA VAL A 31 -37.67 5.91 2.64
C VAL A 31 -36.71 6.90 3.30
N MET A 32 -35.40 6.75 3.09
CA MET A 32 -34.38 7.68 3.62
C MET A 32 -34.54 9.09 3.05
N ALA A 33 -34.84 9.21 1.75
CA ALA A 33 -35.11 10.51 1.12
C ALA A 33 -36.34 11.22 1.72
N LEU A 34 -37.27 10.47 2.33
CA LEU A 34 -38.48 11.00 2.98
C LEU A 34 -38.27 11.33 4.47
N LEU A 35 -37.11 11.05 5.08
CA LEU A 35 -36.93 11.31 6.52
C LEU A 35 -37.00 12.79 6.92
N PRO A 36 -36.44 13.75 6.15
CA PRO A 36 -36.60 15.16 6.46
C PRO A 36 -38.08 15.57 6.50
N SER A 37 -38.88 15.11 5.54
CA SER A 37 -40.32 15.39 5.48
C SER A 37 -41.10 14.73 6.61
N ILE A 38 -40.81 13.46 6.92
CA ILE A 38 -41.42 12.75 8.05
C ILE A 38 -41.13 13.48 9.37
N ARG A 39 -39.87 13.91 9.60
CA ARG A 39 -39.50 14.68 10.79
C ARG A 39 -40.28 15.97 10.90
N GLN A 40 -40.37 16.73 9.81
CA GLN A 40 -41.08 18.01 9.82
C GLN A 40 -42.60 17.84 9.96
N ARG A 41 -43.21 16.85 9.29
CA ARG A 41 -44.65 16.51 9.46
C ARG A 41 -44.95 16.12 10.89
N VAL A 42 -44.07 15.34 11.54
CA VAL A 42 -44.20 15.01 12.96
C VAL A 42 -44.02 16.26 13.83
N ALA A 43 -43.05 17.13 13.55
CA ALA A 43 -42.89 18.40 14.27
C ALA A 43 -44.16 19.25 14.21
N THR A 44 -44.69 19.46 13.01
CA THR A 44 -45.92 20.21 12.73
C THR A 44 -47.15 19.57 13.38
N ALA A 45 -47.28 18.23 13.36
CA ALA A 45 -48.37 17.52 14.03
C ALA A 45 -48.34 17.72 15.56
N ILE A 46 -47.15 17.71 16.17
CA ILE A 46 -47.00 17.97 17.60
C ILE A 46 -47.23 19.47 17.89
N GLU A 47 -46.87 20.39 16.99
CA GLU A 47 -47.03 21.85 17.15
C GLU A 47 -48.47 22.33 16.99
N ASN A 48 -49.23 21.74 16.06
CA ASN A 48 -50.59 22.16 15.73
C ASN A 48 -51.64 21.80 16.78
N ASN A 49 -51.35 20.92 17.74
CA ASN A 49 -52.07 20.72 19.01
C ASN A 49 -53.62 20.95 18.98
N GLY A 50 -54.31 20.47 17.94
CA GLY A 50 -55.77 20.61 17.76
C GLY A 50 -56.29 21.91 17.12
N VAL A 51 -55.47 22.65 16.37
CA VAL A 51 -55.92 23.78 15.54
C VAL A 51 -56.43 23.25 14.19
N ASP A 52 -57.69 23.54 13.87
CA ASP A 52 -58.27 23.24 12.55
C ASP A 52 -57.72 24.21 11.49
N ASN A 53 -57.07 23.66 10.46
CA ASN A 53 -56.76 24.31 9.17
C ASN A 53 -55.71 25.46 9.14
N PRO A 54 -54.47 25.29 9.64
CA PRO A 54 -53.38 26.23 9.36
C PRO A 54 -52.78 26.02 7.96
N VAL A 55 -52.52 27.11 7.22
CA VAL A 55 -51.64 27.11 6.04
C VAL A 55 -50.25 26.66 6.48
N GLN A 56 -49.71 25.62 5.85
CA GLN A 56 -48.40 25.08 6.19
C GLN A 56 -47.32 25.77 5.35
N PRO A 57 -46.22 26.27 5.93
CA PRO A 57 -45.08 26.70 5.13
C PRO A 57 -44.47 25.48 4.43
N ASP A 58 -43.98 25.68 3.20
CA ASP A 58 -43.16 24.69 2.50
C ASP A 58 -42.01 24.26 3.42
N ASN A 59 -41.92 22.95 3.63
CA ASN A 59 -40.96 22.31 4.52
C ASN A 59 -39.60 22.09 3.84
N GLY A 60 -39.44 22.50 2.58
CA GLY A 60 -38.25 22.35 1.76
C GLY A 60 -38.03 20.94 1.25
N ASP A 61 -39.05 20.08 1.32
CA ASP A 61 -39.02 18.73 0.77
C ASP A 61 -39.46 18.70 -0.70
N LEU A 62 -39.47 17.49 -1.26
CA LEU A 62 -39.92 17.23 -2.62
C LEU A 62 -41.33 16.63 -2.65
N LEU A 63 -42.16 16.89 -1.63
CA LEU A 63 -43.54 16.42 -1.44
C LEU A 63 -44.43 17.60 -1.03
N ILE A 64 -45.21 18.12 -1.97
CA ILE A 64 -46.04 19.30 -1.74
C ILE A 64 -47.48 18.87 -1.50
N ASP A 65 -47.99 19.04 -0.26
CA ASP A 65 -49.41 18.92 0.13
C ASP A 65 -50.20 20.19 -0.25
N GLU A 66 -51.50 20.06 -0.50
CA GLU A 66 -52.37 21.15 -0.97
C GLU A 66 -52.62 22.26 0.08
N ARG A 67 -52.11 22.11 1.30
CA ARG A 67 -52.12 23.18 2.33
C ARG A 67 -50.78 23.90 2.45
N GLU A 68 -49.77 23.48 1.68
CA GLU A 68 -48.46 24.11 1.70
C GLU A 68 -48.41 25.39 0.87
N THR A 69 -47.49 26.31 1.20
CA THR A 69 -47.31 27.57 0.46
C THR A 69 -46.85 27.38 -0.99
N SER A 70 -46.27 26.22 -1.31
CA SER A 70 -45.82 25.86 -2.66
C SER A 70 -46.93 25.25 -3.53
N PHE A 71 -48.12 25.05 -2.93
CA PHE A 71 -49.37 24.85 -3.65
C PHE A 71 -50.06 26.20 -3.87
N THR A 72 -50.35 26.52 -5.14
CA THR A 72 -51.02 27.78 -5.51
C THR A 72 -52.36 27.48 -6.19
N PRO A 73 -53.49 27.57 -5.49
CA PRO A 73 -54.82 27.42 -6.08
C PRO A 73 -55.29 28.71 -6.77
N SER A 74 -56.16 28.56 -7.76
CA SER A 74 -56.85 29.67 -8.40
C SER A 74 -57.80 30.40 -7.43
N GLN A 75 -58.14 31.65 -7.76
CA GLN A 75 -59.08 32.49 -7.00
C GLN A 75 -60.53 32.08 -7.26
N ALA A 76 -60.85 30.80 -7.05
CA ALA A 76 -62.17 30.19 -7.21
C ALA A 76 -62.71 29.66 -5.87
N THR A 77 -63.96 29.21 -5.88
CA THR A 77 -64.52 28.52 -4.71
C THR A 77 -64.10 27.05 -4.74
N TRP A 78 -63.55 26.57 -3.63
CA TRP A 78 -63.08 25.19 -3.49
C TRP A 78 -63.93 24.44 -2.47
N TYR A 79 -64.21 23.17 -2.75
CA TYR A 79 -64.73 22.25 -1.75
C TYR A 79 -63.57 21.56 -1.04
N ARG A 80 -63.86 21.01 0.15
CA ARG A 80 -62.87 20.30 0.98
C ARG A 80 -63.44 19.00 1.52
N ALA A 81 -62.58 18.00 1.68
CA ALA A 81 -62.90 16.75 2.36
C ALA A 81 -61.79 16.35 3.33
N ALA A 82 -62.15 15.61 4.39
CA ALA A 82 -61.20 15.12 5.39
C ALA A 82 -60.69 13.71 5.00
N CYS A 83 -59.96 13.66 3.90
CA CYS A 83 -59.34 12.49 3.29
C CYS A 83 -58.12 12.96 2.48
N GLY A 84 -57.35 12.05 1.87
CA GLY A 84 -56.12 12.41 1.15
C GLY A 84 -54.87 12.29 2.01
N ASP A 85 -53.71 12.52 1.40
CA ASP A 85 -52.45 12.60 2.12
C ASP A 85 -52.52 13.81 3.07
N GLY A 86 -51.97 13.67 4.28
CA GLY A 86 -52.13 14.69 5.32
C GLY A 86 -53.57 14.90 5.82
N GLY A 87 -54.56 14.12 5.36
CA GLY A 87 -55.93 14.07 5.89
C GLY A 87 -56.84 15.25 5.48
N HIS A 88 -56.45 16.01 4.47
CA HIS A 88 -57.26 17.05 3.85
C HIS A 88 -57.06 16.98 2.34
N THR A 89 -58.07 17.37 1.57
CA THR A 89 -57.95 17.50 0.12
C THR A 89 -58.85 18.62 -0.38
N PHE A 90 -58.42 19.34 -1.41
CA PHE A 90 -59.30 20.21 -2.16
C PHE A 90 -59.96 19.45 -3.30
N TYR A 91 -61.22 19.78 -3.57
CA TYR A 91 -61.90 19.25 -4.74
C TYR A 91 -62.84 20.26 -5.38
N THR A 92 -63.16 19.98 -6.63
CA THR A 92 -64.17 20.68 -7.43
C THR A 92 -64.83 19.67 -8.37
N TYR A 93 -65.70 20.14 -9.27
CA TYR A 93 -66.36 19.31 -10.25
C TYR A 93 -65.80 19.55 -11.64
N ALA A 94 -65.52 18.46 -12.35
CA ALA A 94 -65.09 18.47 -13.74
C ALA A 94 -66.06 19.26 -14.64
N THR A 95 -65.51 19.92 -15.66
CA THR A 95 -66.26 20.56 -16.74
C THR A 95 -65.64 20.29 -18.11
N ASP A 96 -66.47 20.35 -19.14
CA ASP A 96 -66.12 20.30 -20.56
C ASP A 96 -66.10 21.69 -21.22
N SER A 97 -66.39 22.75 -20.45
CA SER A 97 -66.44 24.12 -20.91
C SER A 97 -65.30 24.95 -20.34
N ALA A 98 -64.47 25.53 -21.20
CA ALA A 98 -63.39 26.43 -20.80
C ALA A 98 -63.89 27.69 -20.10
N ASP A 99 -65.10 28.16 -20.42
CA ASP A 99 -65.71 29.33 -19.76
C ASP A 99 -66.20 29.01 -18.34
N GLU A 100 -66.45 27.73 -18.03
CA GLU A 100 -66.86 27.25 -16.70
C GLU A 100 -65.67 26.83 -15.83
N SER A 101 -64.54 26.48 -16.46
CA SER A 101 -63.31 26.07 -15.78
C SER A 101 -62.69 27.26 -15.05
N THR A 102 -62.86 27.28 -13.73
CA THR A 102 -62.32 28.35 -12.88
C THR A 102 -61.38 27.82 -11.81
N ASN A 103 -61.41 26.51 -11.53
CA ASN A 103 -60.54 25.87 -10.55
C ASN A 103 -59.31 25.26 -11.23
N SER A 104 -58.14 25.80 -10.91
CA SER A 104 -56.84 25.22 -11.26
C SER A 104 -55.86 25.41 -10.12
N ALA A 105 -54.82 24.58 -10.05
CA ALA A 105 -53.76 24.75 -9.07
C ALA A 105 -52.41 24.27 -9.61
N THR A 106 -51.34 24.82 -9.02
CA THR A 106 -49.96 24.40 -9.32
C THR A 106 -49.21 23.99 -8.05
N TRP A 107 -48.48 22.89 -8.12
CA TRP A 107 -47.50 22.44 -7.11
C TRP A 107 -46.10 22.77 -7.62
N ARG A 108 -45.39 23.69 -6.93
CA ARG A 108 -44.10 24.26 -7.37
C ARG A 108 -42.95 23.87 -6.41
N PRO A 109 -42.18 22.80 -6.69
CA PRO A 109 -41.07 22.40 -5.83
C PRO A 109 -39.91 23.39 -5.90
N SER A 110 -39.06 23.38 -4.88
CA SER A 110 -37.73 24.00 -4.92
C SER A 110 -36.67 22.92 -5.12
N LEU A 111 -36.37 22.57 -6.38
CA LEU A 111 -35.47 21.47 -6.71
C LEU A 111 -34.00 21.83 -6.38
N PRO A 112 -33.24 20.97 -5.67
CA PRO A 112 -31.90 21.29 -5.19
C PRO A 112 -30.87 21.37 -6.31
N GLU A 113 -31.04 20.60 -7.37
CA GLU A 113 -30.12 20.50 -8.49
C GLU A 113 -30.86 20.21 -9.80
N HIS A 114 -30.15 20.38 -10.92
CA HIS A 114 -30.65 19.95 -12.21
C HIS A 114 -30.54 18.42 -12.31
N GLY A 115 -31.60 17.73 -12.73
CA GLY A 115 -31.60 16.28 -12.84
C GLY A 115 -32.92 15.69 -13.32
N THR A 116 -32.94 14.35 -13.44
CA THR A 116 -34.16 13.59 -13.73
C THR A 116 -34.91 13.29 -12.44
N TYR A 117 -36.21 13.54 -12.42
CA TYR A 117 -37.08 13.27 -11.28
C TYR A 117 -38.29 12.45 -11.72
N ARG A 118 -38.59 11.40 -10.97
CA ARG A 118 -39.86 10.69 -11.03
C ARG A 118 -40.93 11.48 -10.30
N VAL A 119 -42.03 11.79 -10.99
CA VAL A 119 -43.12 12.60 -10.48
C VAL A 119 -44.32 11.72 -10.18
N SER A 120 -44.86 11.80 -8.98
CA SER A 120 -46.06 11.06 -8.58
C SER A 120 -47.10 11.99 -7.95
N VAL A 121 -48.39 11.69 -8.12
CA VAL A 121 -49.50 12.45 -7.55
C VAL A 121 -50.34 11.59 -6.63
N HIS A 122 -50.83 12.17 -5.54
CA HIS A 122 -51.70 11.47 -4.61
C HIS A 122 -53.17 11.65 -5.00
N ILE A 123 -53.90 10.54 -5.15
CA ILE A 123 -55.32 10.54 -5.47
C ILE A 123 -56.11 10.02 -4.26
N PRO A 124 -56.81 10.91 -3.52
CA PRO A 124 -57.61 10.50 -2.37
C PRO A 124 -58.66 9.44 -2.70
N GLN A 125 -58.69 8.36 -1.93
CA GLN A 125 -59.72 7.33 -1.98
C GLN A 125 -60.61 7.37 -0.73
N GLY A 126 -61.87 6.93 -0.86
CA GLY A 126 -62.76 6.74 0.30
C GLY A 126 -63.26 8.02 0.99
N CYS A 127 -63.26 9.18 0.33
CA CYS A 127 -63.62 10.49 0.90
C CYS A 127 -65.08 10.69 1.34
N GLY A 128 -65.97 9.71 1.13
CA GLY A 128 -67.39 9.80 1.51
C GLY A 128 -68.21 10.82 0.70
N LEU A 129 -67.73 11.25 -0.47
CA LEU A 129 -68.38 12.28 -1.30
C LEU A 129 -69.49 11.73 -2.23
N GLY A 130 -69.52 10.42 -2.45
CA GLY A 130 -70.51 9.75 -3.29
C GLY A 130 -70.24 8.25 -3.43
N SER A 131 -71.15 7.53 -4.09
CA SER A 131 -70.93 6.14 -4.48
C SER A 131 -70.20 6.08 -5.83
N PRO A 132 -69.13 5.28 -5.99
CA PRO A 132 -68.44 5.12 -7.27
C PRO A 132 -69.36 4.64 -8.41
N PRO A 133 -69.14 5.08 -9.66
CA PRO A 133 -68.13 6.06 -10.07
C PRO A 133 -68.61 7.51 -9.83
N TYR A 134 -67.85 8.29 -9.08
CA TYR A 134 -68.20 9.68 -8.75
C TYR A 134 -67.06 10.68 -9.01
N ALA A 135 -65.85 10.21 -9.29
CA ALA A 135 -64.70 11.04 -9.63
C ALA A 135 -64.46 11.13 -11.14
N SER A 136 -63.65 12.10 -11.55
CA SER A 136 -63.22 12.27 -12.94
C SER A 136 -62.44 11.05 -13.41
N THR A 137 -62.71 10.62 -14.64
CA THR A 137 -61.94 9.55 -15.30
C THR A 137 -60.89 10.13 -16.27
N HIS A 138 -60.76 11.46 -16.32
CA HIS A 138 -59.97 12.18 -17.32
C HIS A 138 -59.26 13.41 -16.76
N ALA A 139 -58.74 13.33 -15.54
CA ALA A 139 -58.00 14.44 -14.94
C ALA A 139 -56.67 14.62 -15.67
N VAL A 140 -56.44 15.78 -16.28
CA VAL A 140 -55.25 16.06 -17.11
C VAL A 140 -54.22 16.85 -16.31
N TYR A 141 -53.15 16.18 -15.88
CA TYR A 141 -52.00 16.81 -15.26
C TYR A 141 -51.05 17.35 -16.32
N ARG A 142 -50.60 18.59 -16.16
CA ARG A 142 -49.57 19.23 -16.99
C ARG A 142 -48.27 19.32 -16.20
N ILE A 143 -47.23 18.64 -16.68
CA ILE A 143 -45.90 18.63 -16.10
C ILE A 143 -45.05 19.63 -16.88
N HIS A 144 -44.66 20.73 -16.25
CA HIS A 144 -43.76 21.74 -16.80
C HIS A 144 -42.34 21.40 -16.39
N SER A 145 -41.57 20.84 -17.31
CA SER A 145 -40.20 20.37 -17.10
C SER A 145 -39.20 21.17 -17.97
N ALA A 146 -37.90 20.88 -17.85
CA ALA A 146 -36.88 21.47 -18.72
C ALA A 146 -37.08 21.09 -20.20
N GLU A 147 -37.79 19.99 -20.46
CA GLU A 147 -38.09 19.47 -21.80
C GLU A 147 -39.34 20.10 -22.44
N GLY A 148 -40.09 20.91 -21.68
CA GLY A 148 -41.35 21.52 -22.09
C GLY A 148 -42.54 21.05 -21.26
N VAL A 149 -43.75 21.12 -21.82
CA VAL A 149 -44.98 20.73 -21.12
C VAL A 149 -45.44 19.36 -21.60
N SER A 150 -45.58 18.42 -20.68
CA SER A 150 -46.15 17.08 -20.92
C SER A 150 -47.52 16.95 -20.27
N GLU A 151 -48.44 16.22 -20.90
CA GLU A 151 -49.78 15.95 -20.35
C GLU A 151 -49.92 14.47 -19.97
N GLN A 152 -50.43 14.21 -18.76
CA GLN A 152 -50.76 12.87 -18.28
C GLN A 152 -52.22 12.82 -17.82
N VAL A 153 -52.97 11.85 -18.34
CA VAL A 153 -54.37 11.65 -17.99
C VAL A 153 -54.46 10.60 -16.89
N VAL A 154 -55.07 10.96 -15.76
CA VAL A 154 -55.26 10.08 -14.61
C VAL A 154 -56.76 9.86 -14.36
N ASP A 155 -57.13 8.60 -14.17
CA ASP A 155 -58.48 8.23 -13.73
C ASP A 155 -58.57 8.34 -12.21
N HIS A 156 -59.12 9.44 -11.70
CA HIS A 156 -59.27 9.66 -10.26
C HIS A 156 -60.27 8.70 -9.60
N ASN A 157 -61.08 7.98 -10.38
CA ASN A 157 -62.08 7.06 -9.89
C ASN A 157 -61.54 5.66 -9.62
N THR A 158 -60.51 5.23 -10.35
CA THR A 158 -59.90 3.89 -10.18
C THR A 158 -58.41 3.92 -9.83
N ALA A 159 -57.79 5.09 -9.76
CA ALA A 159 -56.38 5.24 -9.41
C ALA A 159 -56.03 4.62 -8.05
N GLU A 160 -54.79 4.15 -7.96
CA GLU A 160 -54.12 3.89 -6.68
C GLU A 160 -53.87 5.21 -5.93
N GLU A 161 -53.58 5.13 -4.63
CA GLU A 161 -53.37 6.33 -3.81
C GLU A 161 -52.19 7.18 -4.31
N TRP A 162 -51.09 6.58 -4.78
CA TRP A 162 -49.99 7.28 -5.44
C TRP A 162 -49.87 6.82 -6.90
N VAL A 163 -50.05 7.75 -7.83
CA VAL A 163 -49.98 7.48 -9.28
C VAL A 163 -48.68 8.04 -9.84
N ASP A 164 -47.89 7.21 -10.51
CA ASP A 164 -46.69 7.63 -11.26
C ASP A 164 -47.09 8.38 -12.54
N LEU A 165 -46.66 9.63 -12.66
CA LEU A 165 -46.82 10.43 -13.87
C LEU A 165 -45.65 10.25 -14.85
N GLY A 166 -44.55 9.62 -14.42
CA GLY A 166 -43.36 9.38 -15.23
C GLY A 166 -42.12 10.13 -14.74
N VAL A 167 -41.05 10.04 -15.54
CA VAL A 167 -39.74 10.64 -15.27
C VAL A 167 -39.51 11.82 -16.20
N TYR A 168 -39.08 12.94 -15.65
CA TYR A 168 -38.87 14.19 -16.38
C TYR A 168 -37.60 14.89 -15.93
N THR A 169 -36.90 15.56 -16.85
CA THR A 169 -35.73 16.39 -16.53
C THR A 169 -36.16 17.78 -16.05
N PHE A 170 -35.64 18.24 -14.93
CA PHE A 170 -35.92 19.57 -14.38
C PHE A 170 -34.63 20.37 -14.14
N GLU A 171 -34.73 21.69 -14.29
CA GLU A 171 -33.68 22.62 -13.84
C GLU A 171 -33.74 22.80 -12.32
N ALA A 172 -32.61 23.12 -11.69
CA ALA A 172 -32.57 23.50 -10.29
C ALA A 172 -33.46 24.74 -10.00
N GLY A 173 -34.10 24.78 -8.84
CA GLY A 173 -34.97 25.88 -8.41
C GLY A 173 -36.46 25.60 -8.59
N THR A 174 -37.28 26.66 -8.78
CA THR A 174 -38.75 26.62 -8.76
C THR A 174 -39.42 26.75 -10.13
N GLY A 175 -38.63 26.65 -11.21
CA GLY A 175 -39.09 26.84 -12.58
C GLY A 175 -40.00 25.72 -13.07
N GLY A 176 -39.75 24.49 -12.63
CA GLY A 176 -40.56 23.32 -12.96
C GLY A 176 -41.70 23.09 -11.98
N TYR A 177 -42.84 22.58 -12.45
CA TYR A 177 -44.04 22.39 -11.62
C TYR A 177 -45.06 21.45 -12.26
N VAL A 178 -46.02 20.98 -11.44
CA VAL A 178 -47.20 20.24 -11.92
C VAL A 178 -48.43 21.14 -11.79
N GLU A 179 -49.30 21.09 -12.80
CA GLU A 179 -50.55 21.85 -12.88
C GLU A 179 -51.74 20.91 -13.12
N LEU A 180 -52.86 21.19 -12.47
CA LEU A 180 -54.14 20.51 -12.68
C LEU A 180 -55.27 21.55 -12.79
N SER A 181 -56.27 21.26 -13.61
CA SER A 181 -57.48 22.07 -13.75
C SER A 181 -58.74 21.19 -13.77
N ASP A 182 -59.88 21.78 -13.43
CA ASP A 182 -61.21 21.15 -13.55
C ASP A 182 -61.70 20.95 -14.99
N LEU A 183 -60.99 21.47 -16.00
CA LEU A 183 -61.25 21.23 -17.42
C LEU A 183 -60.79 19.82 -17.84
N THR A 184 -61.64 18.81 -17.59
CA THR A 184 -61.35 17.41 -17.93
C THR A 184 -62.03 16.96 -19.23
N GLY A 185 -62.90 17.79 -19.81
CA GLY A 185 -63.73 17.38 -20.95
C GLY A 185 -64.96 16.55 -20.55
N GLU A 186 -65.21 16.35 -19.26
CA GLU A 186 -66.41 15.70 -18.74
C GLU A 186 -67.49 16.74 -18.37
N PRO A 187 -68.77 16.57 -18.77
CA PRO A 187 -69.79 17.59 -18.55
C PRO A 187 -70.04 17.94 -17.08
N TYR A 188 -70.09 19.23 -16.75
CA TYR A 188 -70.36 19.72 -15.39
C TYR A 188 -71.66 19.18 -14.79
N SER A 189 -72.66 18.91 -15.63
CA SER A 189 -73.93 18.29 -15.23
C SER A 189 -73.79 16.91 -14.56
N GLN A 190 -72.69 16.19 -14.81
CA GLN A 190 -72.40 14.90 -14.18
C GLN A 190 -71.81 15.03 -12.78
N ARG A 191 -71.33 16.22 -12.40
CA ARG A 191 -70.72 16.51 -11.09
C ARG A 191 -69.64 15.51 -10.68
N ARG A 192 -68.77 15.14 -11.63
CA ARG A 192 -67.64 14.27 -11.35
C ARG A 192 -66.59 15.02 -10.54
N VAL A 193 -66.17 14.46 -9.42
CA VAL A 193 -65.20 15.06 -8.51
C VAL A 193 -63.80 15.00 -9.11
N ILE A 194 -63.07 16.10 -9.09
CA ILE A 194 -61.62 16.15 -9.34
C ILE A 194 -60.92 16.57 -8.05
N PHE A 195 -59.90 15.82 -7.66
CA PHE A 195 -59.17 16.00 -6.41
C PHE A 195 -57.85 16.74 -6.63
N PHE A 196 -57.45 17.52 -5.64
CA PHE A 196 -56.22 18.29 -5.58
C PHE A 196 -55.61 18.04 -4.21
N ASP A 197 -54.50 17.31 -4.20
CA ASP A 197 -53.89 16.77 -2.99
C ASP A 197 -52.36 16.94 -3.03
N SER A 198 -51.57 15.88 -2.79
CA SER A 198 -50.11 15.95 -2.80
C SER A 198 -49.45 15.62 -4.14
N VAL A 199 -48.30 16.23 -4.43
CA VAL A 199 -47.39 15.86 -5.54
C VAL A 199 -45.98 15.64 -5.03
N ARG A 200 -45.31 14.59 -5.51
CA ARG A 200 -43.96 14.19 -5.08
C ARG A 200 -42.98 14.12 -6.25
N TRP A 201 -41.77 14.63 -6.05
CA TRP A 201 -40.60 14.45 -6.92
C TRP A 201 -39.57 13.58 -6.21
N VAL A 202 -39.10 12.54 -6.87
CA VAL A 202 -38.03 11.67 -6.37
C VAL A 202 -36.90 11.69 -7.40
N PRO A 203 -35.65 12.03 -7.03
CA PRO A 203 -34.52 11.90 -7.96
C PRO A 203 -34.49 10.51 -8.59
N ASP A 204 -34.47 10.46 -9.92
CA ASP A 204 -34.39 9.22 -10.71
C ASP A 204 -32.93 9.03 -11.14
N GLU A 205 -32.05 8.83 -10.15
CA GLU A 205 -30.65 8.49 -10.38
C GLU A 205 -30.48 6.97 -10.51
N PRO A 206 -29.57 6.48 -11.39
CA PRO A 206 -29.20 5.06 -11.36
C PRO A 206 -28.61 4.72 -9.98
N PRO A 207 -28.85 3.50 -9.47
CA PRO A 207 -28.34 3.12 -8.15
C PRO A 207 -26.82 3.30 -8.08
N ALA A 208 -26.34 3.72 -6.91
CA ALA A 208 -24.92 3.76 -6.61
C ALA A 208 -24.28 2.39 -6.93
N GLN A 209 -23.34 2.41 -7.86
CA GLN A 209 -22.64 1.25 -8.39
C GLN A 209 -21.16 1.44 -8.08
N THR A 210 -20.69 0.72 -7.07
CA THR A 210 -19.27 0.56 -6.77
C THR A 210 -18.72 -0.56 -7.66
N SER A 211 -17.85 -0.21 -8.62
CA SER A 211 -17.23 -1.19 -9.53
C SER A 211 -15.89 -0.70 -10.04
N ALA A 212 -14.97 -1.62 -10.27
CA ALA A 212 -13.67 -1.32 -10.85
C ALA A 212 -13.27 -2.40 -11.86
N GLU A 213 -12.41 -2.03 -12.80
CA GLU A 213 -11.85 -2.93 -13.82
C GLU A 213 -10.32 -2.96 -13.69
N LEU A 214 -9.74 -4.15 -13.75
CA LEU A 214 -8.30 -4.33 -13.94
C LEU A 214 -8.02 -4.43 -15.45
N LEU A 215 -7.58 -3.33 -16.05
CA LEU A 215 -7.42 -3.18 -17.50
C LEU A 215 -6.15 -3.86 -18.02
N HIS A 216 -5.05 -3.73 -17.28
CA HIS A 216 -3.75 -4.28 -17.69
C HIS A 216 -2.91 -4.68 -16.48
N VAL A 217 -2.09 -5.71 -16.67
CA VAL A 217 -1.03 -6.12 -15.74
C VAL A 217 0.23 -6.38 -16.55
N SER A 218 1.33 -5.74 -16.18
CA SER A 218 2.63 -5.92 -16.83
C SER A 218 3.73 -6.18 -15.80
N TYR A 219 4.59 -7.15 -16.12
CA TYR A 219 5.82 -7.46 -15.39
C TYR A 219 7.00 -6.80 -16.12
N ASP A 220 7.90 -6.13 -15.39
CA ASP A 220 9.02 -5.41 -16.00
C ASP A 220 10.02 -6.34 -16.71
N ARG A 221 10.17 -7.57 -16.20
CA ARG A 221 11.03 -8.61 -16.76
C ARG A 221 10.51 -10.03 -16.48
N PRO A 222 10.79 -11.01 -17.36
CA PRO A 222 10.43 -12.41 -17.15
C PRO A 222 11.51 -13.22 -16.41
N VAL A 223 12.71 -12.68 -16.27
CA VAL A 223 13.86 -13.31 -15.62
C VAL A 223 14.49 -12.30 -14.68
N LEU A 224 14.77 -12.71 -13.44
CA LEU A 224 15.52 -11.93 -12.46
C LEU A 224 16.45 -12.83 -11.65
N ALA A 225 17.51 -12.28 -11.07
CA ALA A 225 18.37 -13.01 -10.15
C ALA A 225 17.83 -12.97 -8.72
N VAL A 226 18.21 -13.96 -7.89
CA VAL A 226 18.05 -13.86 -6.43
C VAL A 226 18.62 -12.53 -5.94
N GLY A 227 17.81 -11.78 -5.17
CA GLY A 227 18.19 -10.45 -4.67
C GLY A 227 17.61 -9.29 -5.50
N GLU A 228 17.10 -9.53 -6.70
CA GLU A 228 16.39 -8.50 -7.48
C GLU A 228 14.91 -8.38 -7.07
N VAL A 229 14.34 -7.20 -7.36
CA VAL A 229 12.93 -6.89 -7.13
C VAL A 229 12.19 -6.94 -8.46
N LEU A 230 11.14 -7.76 -8.53
CA LEU A 230 10.20 -7.77 -9.64
C LEU A 230 9.23 -6.59 -9.50
N LYS A 231 9.14 -5.76 -10.54
CA LYS A 231 8.14 -4.70 -10.61
C LYS A 231 6.94 -5.15 -11.43
N VAL A 232 5.77 -5.06 -10.81
CA VAL A 232 4.47 -5.31 -11.45
C VAL A 232 3.71 -3.99 -11.54
N THR A 233 3.12 -3.70 -12.69
CA THR A 233 2.27 -2.52 -12.88
C THR A 233 0.84 -2.98 -13.20
N PHE A 234 -0.13 -2.45 -12.46
CA PHE A 234 -1.55 -2.73 -12.59
C PHE A 234 -2.25 -1.45 -13.06
N THR A 235 -2.88 -1.48 -14.23
CA THR A 235 -3.72 -0.37 -14.69
C THR A 235 -5.16 -0.67 -14.31
N ILE A 236 -5.72 0.13 -13.41
CA ILE A 236 -7.11 -0.02 -12.93
C ILE A 236 -7.97 1.15 -13.39
N ARG A 237 -9.27 0.93 -13.51
CA ARG A 237 -10.26 1.97 -13.78
C ARG A 237 -11.46 1.85 -12.86
N ASN A 238 -11.94 2.95 -12.31
CA ASN A 238 -13.25 2.98 -11.67
C ASN A 238 -14.34 2.93 -12.76
N SER A 239 -15.01 1.79 -12.88
CA SER A 239 -16.09 1.55 -13.85
C SER A 239 -17.48 1.83 -13.26
N GLY A 240 -17.54 2.14 -11.96
CA GLY A 240 -18.74 2.52 -11.23
C GLY A 240 -19.11 4.00 -11.38
N ASN A 241 -20.15 4.39 -10.65
CA ASN A 241 -20.63 5.78 -10.55
C ASN A 241 -20.38 6.40 -9.16
N THR A 242 -19.69 5.69 -8.26
CA THR A 242 -19.25 6.16 -6.95
C THR A 242 -17.72 6.23 -6.88
N THR A 243 -17.20 7.14 -6.07
CA THR A 243 -15.76 7.19 -5.75
C THR A 243 -15.37 5.94 -4.96
N ILE A 244 -14.28 5.26 -5.36
CA ILE A 244 -13.72 4.11 -4.65
C ILE A 244 -12.43 4.50 -3.95
N SER A 245 -12.02 3.78 -2.92
CA SER A 245 -10.82 4.11 -2.14
C SER A 245 -9.98 2.88 -1.82
N GLY A 246 -8.67 3.07 -1.80
CA GLY A 246 -7.70 2.04 -1.39
C GLY A 246 -7.43 2.03 0.10
N GLN A 247 -6.63 1.05 0.52
CA GLN A 247 -6.07 0.93 1.87
C GLN A 247 -4.62 0.50 1.80
N GLU A 248 -3.86 0.69 2.89
CA GLU A 248 -2.46 0.29 2.99
C GLU A 248 -2.23 -1.22 2.69
N PRO A 249 -1.01 -1.60 2.25
CA PRO A 249 0.17 -0.74 2.04
C PRO A 249 0.13 0.04 0.73
N ALA A 250 0.84 1.17 0.65
CA ALA A 250 1.09 1.90 -0.60
C ALA A 250 1.76 1.04 -1.70
N GLY A 251 1.61 1.43 -2.97
CA GLY A 251 2.10 0.68 -4.15
C GLY A 251 3.62 0.55 -4.31
N ASP A 252 4.40 1.28 -3.52
CA ASP A 252 5.87 1.18 -3.48
C ASP A 252 6.39 0.30 -2.33
N TYR A 253 5.47 -0.29 -1.55
CA TYR A 253 5.83 -1.28 -0.55
C TYR A 253 6.39 -2.55 -1.21
N VAL A 254 7.58 -2.96 -0.79
CA VAL A 254 8.22 -4.19 -1.28
C VAL A 254 7.90 -5.34 -0.35
N TYR A 255 7.28 -6.39 -0.87
CA TYR A 255 7.13 -7.66 -0.18
C TYR A 255 8.34 -8.56 -0.43
N SER A 256 8.82 -9.25 0.59
CA SER A 256 9.55 -10.52 0.38
C SER A 256 8.61 -11.57 -0.21
N GLU A 257 9.10 -12.47 -1.06
CA GLU A 257 8.30 -13.58 -1.55
C GLU A 257 7.78 -14.53 -0.44
N SER A 258 8.39 -14.50 0.74
CA SER A 258 7.94 -15.25 1.91
C SER A 258 6.96 -14.46 2.80
N GLU A 259 6.71 -13.18 2.49
CA GLU A 259 5.83 -12.31 3.27
C GLU A 259 4.39 -12.34 2.80
N CYS A 260 3.50 -12.21 3.79
CA CYS A 260 2.09 -12.03 3.56
C CYS A 260 1.62 -10.69 4.12
N TYR A 261 0.70 -10.01 3.45
CA TYR A 261 0.12 -8.76 3.94
C TYR A 261 -0.61 -8.90 5.29
N LEU A 262 -1.06 -10.10 5.67
CA LEU A 262 -1.63 -10.36 7.01
C LEU A 262 -0.57 -10.63 8.07
N GLY A 263 0.71 -10.70 7.70
CA GLY A 263 1.77 -11.28 8.51
C GLY A 263 1.61 -12.80 8.68
N ASP A 264 2.44 -13.38 9.54
CA ASP A 264 2.29 -14.74 10.08
C ASP A 264 2.67 -14.76 11.58
N GLU A 265 2.55 -15.92 12.26
CA GLU A 265 2.85 -16.03 13.70
C GLU A 265 4.33 -15.83 14.08
N THR A 266 5.24 -15.89 13.09
CA THR A 266 6.69 -15.80 13.24
C THR A 266 7.29 -14.54 12.59
N GLN A 267 6.51 -13.82 11.79
CA GLN A 267 6.90 -12.60 11.08
C GLN A 267 6.88 -11.38 12.00
N ALA A 268 8.03 -10.68 12.06
CA ALA A 268 8.15 -9.35 12.69
C ALA A 268 7.78 -8.21 11.73
N THR A 269 7.14 -8.51 10.60
CA THR A 269 6.85 -7.57 9.52
C THR A 269 5.51 -6.85 9.74
N PRO A 270 5.32 -5.64 9.16
CA PRO A 270 4.04 -4.95 9.23
C PRO A 270 2.91 -5.79 8.63
N SER A 271 1.79 -5.89 9.34
CA SER A 271 0.55 -6.46 8.83
C SER A 271 -0.44 -5.36 8.47
N TYR A 272 -1.25 -5.64 7.45
CA TYR A 272 -2.21 -4.72 6.84
C TYR A 272 -3.59 -5.37 6.81
N PRO A 273 -4.31 -5.40 7.95
CA PRO A 273 -5.61 -6.02 8.07
C PRO A 273 -6.59 -5.55 6.99
N LYS A 274 -7.47 -6.45 6.55
CA LYS A 274 -8.53 -6.12 5.58
C LYS A 274 -9.49 -5.07 6.16
N GLU A 275 -9.81 -4.04 5.39
CA GLU A 275 -10.79 -3.01 5.72
C GLU A 275 -11.97 -3.13 4.74
N ALA A 276 -13.18 -3.39 5.24
CA ALA A 276 -14.33 -3.69 4.38
C ALA A 276 -14.64 -2.57 3.38
N GLY A 277 -14.84 -2.93 2.11
CA GLY A 277 -15.17 -2.00 1.03
C GLY A 277 -13.97 -1.24 0.44
N HIS A 278 -12.75 -1.42 0.96
CA HIS A 278 -11.54 -0.84 0.36
C HIS A 278 -11.00 -1.72 -0.77
N PHE A 279 -10.38 -1.07 -1.75
CA PHE A 279 -9.83 -1.72 -2.95
C PHE A 279 -8.33 -1.96 -2.84
N ARG A 280 -7.89 -3.13 -3.30
CA ARG A 280 -6.47 -3.45 -3.49
C ARG A 280 -6.23 -4.20 -4.79
N VAL A 281 -5.11 -3.89 -5.43
CA VAL A 281 -4.55 -4.78 -6.47
C VAL A 281 -3.81 -5.91 -5.76
N VAL A 282 -3.86 -7.11 -6.33
CA VAL A 282 -3.37 -8.31 -5.67
C VAL A 282 -2.51 -9.16 -6.59
N LEU A 283 -1.49 -9.82 -6.04
CA LEU A 283 -0.60 -10.73 -6.73
C LEU A 283 -0.35 -11.97 -5.86
N GLY A 284 -0.26 -13.14 -6.49
CA GLY A 284 0.03 -14.36 -5.80
C GLY A 284 0.77 -15.39 -6.65
N PRO A 285 1.53 -16.30 -6.02
CA PRO A 285 2.11 -17.45 -6.68
C PRO A 285 1.10 -18.62 -6.71
N SER A 286 1.03 -19.35 -7.82
CA SER A 286 0.19 -20.55 -7.95
C SER A 286 0.93 -21.83 -7.54
N ASP A 287 2.26 -21.80 -7.50
CA ASP A 287 3.15 -22.94 -7.34
C ASP A 287 4.09 -22.82 -6.12
N ARG A 288 3.95 -21.75 -5.32
CA ARG A 288 4.65 -21.56 -4.04
C ARG A 288 3.64 -21.28 -2.93
N GLU A 289 3.90 -21.81 -1.74
CA GLU A 289 3.08 -21.55 -0.56
C GLU A 289 3.70 -20.40 0.24
N VAL A 290 2.90 -19.39 0.57
CA VAL A 290 3.31 -18.24 1.39
C VAL A 290 2.49 -18.27 2.69
N PRO A 291 3.10 -18.50 3.86
CA PRO A 291 2.40 -18.50 5.13
C PRO A 291 1.70 -17.17 5.41
N CYS A 292 0.46 -17.24 5.88
CA CYS A 292 -0.35 -16.08 6.26
C CYS A 292 -1.10 -16.38 7.56
N ALA A 293 -1.24 -15.39 8.45
CA ALA A 293 -2.02 -15.47 9.69
C ALA A 293 -3.54 -15.68 9.46
N GLY A 294 -3.99 -15.63 8.21
CA GLY A 294 -5.37 -15.88 7.81
C GLY A 294 -5.50 -16.13 6.31
N ASP A 295 -6.74 -16.26 5.84
CA ASP A 295 -7.01 -16.55 4.44
C ASP A 295 -6.68 -15.36 3.53
N ALA A 296 -5.63 -15.52 2.73
CA ALA A 296 -5.18 -14.58 1.71
C ALA A 296 -5.82 -14.82 0.33
N GLY A 297 -6.61 -15.89 0.17
CA GLY A 297 -7.28 -16.24 -1.09
C GLY A 297 -6.32 -16.50 -2.25
N GLY A 298 -5.10 -16.99 -1.96
CA GLY A 298 -4.05 -17.17 -2.96
C GLY A 298 -3.21 -15.91 -3.25
N TYR A 299 -3.57 -14.75 -2.68
CA TYR A 299 -2.89 -13.48 -2.92
C TYR A 299 -2.22 -12.91 -1.66
N PRO A 300 -0.99 -13.37 -1.33
CA PRO A 300 -0.24 -12.89 -0.16
C PRO A 300 0.27 -11.45 -0.31
N TRP A 301 0.39 -10.93 -1.54
CA TRP A 301 0.88 -9.58 -1.81
C TRP A 301 -0.24 -8.69 -2.32
N ARG A 302 -0.47 -7.56 -1.62
CA ARG A 302 -1.58 -6.64 -1.92
C ARG A 302 -1.12 -5.20 -1.78
N TRP A 303 -1.56 -4.33 -2.68
CA TRP A 303 -1.22 -2.91 -2.64
C TRP A 303 -2.46 -2.02 -2.78
N SER A 304 -2.40 -0.86 -2.14
CA SER A 304 -3.38 0.22 -2.25
C SER A 304 -3.56 0.67 -3.69
N ILE A 305 -4.77 1.06 -4.04
CA ILE A 305 -5.04 1.79 -5.29
C ILE A 305 -4.61 3.28 -5.25
N GLY A 306 -3.81 3.69 -4.26
CA GLY A 306 -3.24 5.03 -4.17
C GLY A 306 -4.22 6.11 -3.70
N GLY A 307 -5.15 5.75 -2.81
CA GLY A 307 -6.18 6.67 -2.27
C GLY A 307 -7.50 6.59 -3.02
N ALA A 308 -8.23 7.70 -3.09
CA ALA A 308 -9.53 7.78 -3.78
C ALA A 308 -9.35 7.74 -5.32
N LEU A 309 -10.28 7.11 -6.02
CA LEU A 309 -10.34 7.03 -7.48
C LEU A 309 -11.76 7.40 -7.93
N GLU A 310 -11.91 8.50 -8.65
CA GLU A 310 -13.21 9.05 -9.06
C GLU A 310 -13.87 8.21 -10.18
N PRO A 311 -15.20 8.28 -10.36
CA PRO A 311 -15.89 7.59 -11.45
C PRO A 311 -15.25 7.84 -12.82
N GLY A 312 -14.89 6.75 -13.52
CA GLY A 312 -14.23 6.79 -14.83
C GLY A 312 -12.71 7.04 -14.80
N GLU A 313 -12.14 7.41 -13.66
CA GLU A 313 -10.69 7.63 -13.51
C GLU A 313 -9.91 6.32 -13.69
N THR A 314 -8.74 6.41 -14.31
CA THR A 314 -7.80 5.30 -14.53
C THR A 314 -6.47 5.62 -13.87
N ARG A 315 -5.84 4.63 -13.24
CA ARG A 315 -4.58 4.80 -12.52
C ARG A 315 -3.67 3.58 -12.67
N ASP A 316 -2.39 3.83 -12.80
CA ASP A 316 -1.35 2.81 -12.70
C ASP A 316 -0.90 2.66 -11.26
N ILE A 317 -0.94 1.43 -10.76
CA ILE A 317 -0.48 1.04 -9.43
C ILE A 317 0.77 0.19 -9.61
N THR A 318 1.82 0.52 -8.89
CA THR A 318 3.01 -0.35 -8.82
C THR A 318 2.82 -1.37 -7.70
N GLY A 319 3.35 -2.56 -7.87
CA GLY A 319 3.59 -3.53 -6.82
C GLY A 319 5.00 -4.09 -6.98
N LEU A 320 5.66 -4.37 -5.86
CA LEU A 320 7.06 -4.79 -5.83
C LEU A 320 7.20 -6.06 -5.00
N VAL A 321 7.75 -7.12 -5.61
CA VAL A 321 8.04 -8.38 -4.91
C VAL A 321 9.49 -8.73 -5.08
N TRP A 322 10.14 -9.03 -3.96
CA TRP A 322 11.53 -9.38 -3.87
C TRP A 322 11.67 -10.92 -3.76
N PHE A 323 12.45 -11.52 -4.68
CA PHE A 323 12.62 -12.98 -4.78
C PHE A 323 14.02 -13.43 -4.34
N HIS A 324 14.07 -14.59 -3.68
CA HIS A 324 15.24 -15.09 -2.96
C HIS A 324 15.43 -16.60 -2.94
N GLN A 325 14.48 -17.32 -3.52
CA GLN A 325 14.53 -18.74 -3.82
C GLN A 325 14.63 -18.90 -5.34
N PRO A 326 15.73 -19.51 -5.83
CA PRO A 326 15.89 -19.77 -7.25
C PRO A 326 14.83 -20.76 -7.76
N GLY A 327 14.56 -20.70 -9.05
CA GLY A 327 13.57 -21.53 -9.73
C GLY A 327 12.45 -20.71 -10.38
N GLN A 328 11.49 -21.41 -10.98
CA GLN A 328 10.33 -20.77 -11.60
C GLN A 328 9.27 -20.46 -10.55
N VAL A 329 8.53 -19.37 -10.76
CA VAL A 329 7.32 -19.02 -10.03
C VAL A 329 6.24 -18.61 -11.01
N THR A 330 5.05 -19.18 -10.87
CA THR A 330 3.88 -18.88 -11.69
C THR A 330 3.03 -17.87 -10.95
N LEU A 331 3.00 -16.64 -11.44
CA LEU A 331 2.26 -15.54 -10.84
C LEU A 331 0.90 -15.35 -11.50
N HIS A 332 -0.07 -14.91 -10.71
CA HIS A 332 -1.39 -14.48 -11.16
C HIS A 332 -1.81 -13.24 -10.39
N ALA A 333 -2.59 -12.38 -11.03
CA ALA A 333 -2.99 -11.07 -10.52
C ALA A 333 -4.51 -10.95 -10.35
N GLY A 334 -4.95 -9.94 -9.62
CA GLY A 334 -6.36 -9.63 -9.43
C GLY A 334 -6.62 -8.22 -8.90
N LEU A 335 -7.89 -7.93 -8.69
CA LEU A 335 -8.40 -6.70 -8.09
C LEU A 335 -9.53 -7.08 -7.14
N ILE A 336 -9.41 -6.69 -5.87
CA ILE A 336 -10.36 -7.06 -4.82
C ILE A 336 -10.97 -5.83 -4.16
N GLU A 337 -12.26 -5.92 -3.84
CA GLU A 337 -12.96 -5.09 -2.86
C GLU A 337 -13.10 -5.92 -1.57
N GLU A 338 -12.36 -5.54 -0.55
CA GLU A 338 -12.16 -6.35 0.65
C GLU A 338 -13.47 -6.66 1.38
N TYR A 339 -13.66 -7.93 1.76
CA TYR A 339 -14.89 -8.50 2.32
C TYR A 339 -16.15 -8.38 1.46
N VAL A 340 -16.04 -7.94 0.20
CA VAL A 340 -17.18 -7.81 -0.72
C VAL A 340 -17.05 -8.79 -1.87
N GLN A 341 -16.08 -8.61 -2.78
CA GLN A 341 -15.91 -9.44 -3.97
C GLN A 341 -14.56 -9.23 -4.67
N TYR A 342 -14.19 -10.15 -5.55
CA TYR A 342 -13.18 -9.91 -6.56
C TYR A 342 -13.81 -9.25 -7.79
N HIS A 343 -13.21 -8.16 -8.24
CA HIS A 343 -13.54 -7.52 -9.52
C HIS A 343 -12.70 -8.09 -10.68
N ALA A 344 -11.55 -8.69 -10.35
CA ALA A 344 -10.78 -9.56 -11.23
C ALA A 344 -10.03 -10.61 -10.40
N GLU A 345 -9.98 -11.85 -10.88
CA GLU A 345 -9.33 -12.99 -10.23
C GLU A 345 -8.62 -13.84 -11.28
N ASP A 346 -7.44 -14.36 -10.94
CA ASP A 346 -6.61 -15.25 -11.75
C ASP A 346 -6.29 -14.71 -13.16
N VAL A 347 -6.05 -13.39 -13.25
CA VAL A 347 -5.73 -12.73 -14.51
C VAL A 347 -4.22 -12.60 -14.74
N ALA A 348 -3.84 -12.39 -15.99
CA ALA A 348 -2.47 -12.15 -16.43
C ALA A 348 -1.43 -13.17 -15.89
N PRO A 349 -1.66 -14.48 -16.04
CA PRO A 349 -0.71 -15.47 -15.56
C PRO A 349 0.65 -15.30 -16.24
N ALA A 350 1.73 -15.32 -15.46
CA ALA A 350 3.09 -15.19 -15.95
C ALA A 350 4.04 -16.14 -15.22
N ILE A 351 4.97 -16.75 -15.97
CA ILE A 351 6.07 -17.50 -15.37
C ILE A 351 7.26 -16.56 -15.27
N ILE A 352 7.76 -16.41 -14.05
CA ILE A 352 8.97 -15.66 -13.75
C ILE A 352 10.08 -16.65 -13.40
N GLU A 353 11.22 -16.55 -14.07
CA GLU A 353 12.41 -17.34 -13.78
C GLU A 353 13.31 -16.58 -12.81
N VAL A 354 13.49 -17.12 -11.61
CA VAL A 354 14.44 -16.62 -10.62
C VAL A 354 15.74 -17.41 -10.78
N THR A 355 16.78 -16.79 -11.32
CA THR A 355 18.11 -17.43 -11.41
C THR A 355 18.80 -17.38 -10.06
N GLU A 356 19.90 -18.12 -9.93
CA GLU A 356 20.81 -17.94 -8.80
C GLU A 356 21.30 -16.48 -8.70
N GLU A 357 21.87 -16.15 -7.54
CA GLU A 357 22.43 -14.82 -7.29
C GLU A 357 23.60 -14.51 -8.26
N GLN A 358 23.82 -13.22 -8.52
CA GLN A 358 24.82 -12.74 -9.49
C GLN A 358 25.94 -11.93 -8.82
N GLN A 359 25.98 -11.90 -7.49
CA GLN A 359 27.02 -11.23 -6.74
C GLN A 359 28.30 -12.05 -6.79
N SER A 360 29.41 -11.42 -7.15
CA SER A 360 30.70 -12.11 -7.06
C SER A 360 31.10 -12.37 -5.61
N PRO A 361 31.85 -13.45 -5.32
CA PRO A 361 32.43 -13.69 -4.01
C PRO A 361 33.43 -12.59 -3.64
N VAL A 362 33.60 -12.34 -2.34
CA VAL A 362 34.48 -11.29 -1.82
C VAL A 362 35.83 -11.90 -1.42
N PRO A 363 36.93 -11.61 -2.14
CA PRO A 363 38.26 -11.97 -1.69
C PRO A 363 38.74 -11.06 -0.55
N VAL A 364 39.71 -11.54 0.23
CA VAL A 364 40.55 -10.65 1.05
C VAL A 364 41.29 -9.68 0.13
N ILE A 365 41.30 -8.39 0.49
CA ILE A 365 41.98 -7.35 -0.27
C ILE A 365 43.04 -6.71 0.62
N PHE A 366 44.17 -6.36 0.02
CA PHE A 366 45.33 -5.82 0.71
C PHE A 366 45.71 -4.44 0.19
N ASP A 367 46.15 -3.57 1.09
CA ASP A 367 46.91 -2.39 0.70
C ASP A 367 48.37 -2.76 0.35
N ALA A 368 49.16 -1.76 -0.05
CA ALA A 368 50.56 -1.96 -0.41
C ALA A 368 51.47 -2.37 0.77
N SER A 369 50.97 -2.28 2.01
CA SER A 369 51.60 -2.75 3.25
C SER A 369 51.02 -4.08 3.74
N LEU A 370 50.21 -4.76 2.92
CA LEU A 370 49.49 -5.99 3.24
C LEU A 370 48.54 -5.88 4.44
N HIS A 371 48.05 -4.68 4.76
CA HIS A 371 46.90 -4.55 5.67
C HIS A 371 45.62 -4.94 4.93
N PRO A 372 44.71 -5.67 5.59
CA PRO A 372 43.40 -5.94 5.02
C PRO A 372 42.59 -4.66 4.80
N VAL A 373 41.90 -4.60 3.68
CA VAL A 373 41.17 -3.44 3.19
C VAL A 373 39.69 -3.77 3.09
N ALA A 374 38.85 -2.85 3.55
CA ALA A 374 37.42 -2.87 3.28
C ALA A 374 37.13 -2.09 1.99
N GLN A 375 36.21 -2.59 1.18
CA GLN A 375 35.71 -1.92 -0.01
C GLN A 375 34.40 -1.20 0.29
N VAL A 376 34.20 -0.08 -0.39
CA VAL A 376 33.01 0.77 -0.26
C VAL A 376 32.29 0.83 -1.60
N TYR A 377 31.02 0.45 -1.62
CA TYR A 377 30.17 0.49 -2.81
C TYR A 377 28.98 1.44 -2.60
N HIS A 378 28.36 1.90 -3.68
CA HIS A 378 26.99 2.41 -3.59
C HIS A 378 26.03 1.28 -3.20
N LEU A 379 24.97 1.59 -2.46
CA LEU A 379 23.90 0.65 -2.15
C LEU A 379 23.04 0.41 -3.39
N GLY A 380 22.84 -0.85 -3.77
CA GLY A 380 22.11 -1.21 -5.01
C GLY A 380 20.59 -1.36 -4.84
N ILE A 381 20.05 -1.29 -3.62
CA ILE A 381 18.61 -1.31 -3.33
C ILE A 381 18.17 0.03 -2.76
N GLU A 382 17.19 0.67 -3.39
CA GLU A 382 16.65 1.99 -2.99
C GLU A 382 15.22 1.91 -2.39
N SER A 383 14.85 0.81 -1.71
CA SER A 383 13.55 0.73 -1.01
C SER A 383 13.71 0.70 0.51
N GLU A 384 13.37 1.80 1.14
CA GLU A 384 13.36 1.94 2.60
C GLU A 384 12.47 0.88 3.28
N SER A 385 11.33 0.54 2.66
CA SER A 385 10.41 -0.49 3.18
C SER A 385 11.04 -1.87 3.28
N LEU A 386 11.94 -2.20 2.35
CA LEU A 386 12.70 -3.45 2.35
C LEU A 386 13.89 -3.37 3.30
N LEU A 387 14.70 -2.31 3.20
CA LEU A 387 15.92 -2.13 3.99
C LEU A 387 15.65 -2.17 5.49
N ARG A 388 14.51 -1.62 5.95
CA ARG A 388 14.08 -1.68 7.36
C ARG A 388 13.84 -3.08 7.90
N ARG A 389 13.68 -4.10 7.04
CA ARG A 389 13.21 -5.44 7.42
C ARG A 389 14.11 -6.55 6.87
N ILE A 390 15.22 -6.17 6.23
CA ILE A 390 16.08 -7.08 5.48
C ILE A 390 16.92 -7.91 6.45
N LEU A 391 16.70 -9.23 6.50
CA LEU A 391 17.48 -10.14 7.35
C LEU A 391 18.47 -10.99 6.55
N ASP A 392 18.11 -11.35 5.32
CA ASP A 392 19.01 -12.07 4.43
C ASP A 392 19.98 -11.07 3.79
N PRO A 393 21.29 -11.28 3.94
CA PRO A 393 22.31 -10.37 3.42
C PRO A 393 22.43 -10.39 1.89
N ARG A 394 22.06 -11.48 1.20
CA ARG A 394 22.20 -11.63 -0.27
C ARG A 394 21.45 -10.57 -1.07
N LEU A 395 20.55 -9.89 -0.39
CA LEU A 395 19.56 -9.01 -0.95
C LEU A 395 20.12 -7.61 -1.03
N VAL A 396 21.13 -7.33 -0.22
CA VAL A 396 21.86 -6.10 -0.29
C VAL A 396 22.79 -6.17 -1.49
N THR A 397 22.39 -5.52 -2.59
CA THR A 397 23.13 -5.54 -3.85
C THR A 397 24.24 -4.49 -3.88
N ARG A 398 25.40 -4.84 -4.45
CA ARG A 398 26.50 -3.89 -4.68
C ARG A 398 26.18 -3.01 -5.87
N GLY A 399 26.23 -1.70 -5.68
CA GLY A 399 26.34 -0.72 -6.74
C GLY A 399 27.79 -0.55 -7.22
N GLU A 400 28.12 0.64 -7.73
CA GLU A 400 29.48 0.97 -8.18
C GLU A 400 30.47 1.04 -6.99
N LEU A 401 31.70 0.55 -7.20
CA LEU A 401 32.79 0.68 -6.23
C LEU A 401 33.22 2.14 -6.12
N VAL A 402 33.11 2.72 -4.93
CA VAL A 402 33.41 4.13 -4.67
C VAL A 402 34.81 4.33 -4.10
N GLY A 403 35.29 3.36 -3.30
CA GLY A 403 36.61 3.45 -2.71
C GLY A 403 36.93 2.30 -1.77
N SER A 404 37.98 2.48 -0.98
CA SER A 404 38.45 1.46 -0.05
C SER A 404 39.31 2.06 1.05
N PHE A 405 39.38 1.43 2.21
CA PHE A 405 40.23 1.86 3.32
C PHE A 405 40.78 0.67 4.10
N ALA A 406 42.01 0.80 4.63
CA ALA A 406 42.59 -0.22 5.51
C ALA A 406 41.80 -0.26 6.83
N TRP A 407 41.40 -1.46 7.24
CA TRP A 407 40.52 -1.61 8.40
C TRP A 407 40.79 -2.88 9.18
N ASP A 408 40.99 -2.73 10.49
CA ASP A 408 41.18 -3.84 11.42
C ASP A 408 39.86 -4.36 12.02
N GLY A 409 38.72 -3.83 11.58
CA GLY A 409 37.39 -4.07 12.15
C GLY A 409 37.04 -3.15 13.31
N SER A 410 37.90 -2.19 13.68
CA SER A 410 37.60 -1.19 14.71
C SER A 410 36.31 -0.43 14.48
N LEU A 411 35.61 -0.11 15.57
CA LEU A 411 34.43 0.74 15.49
C LEU A 411 34.87 2.10 14.94
N LEU A 412 34.42 2.41 13.73
CA LEU A 412 34.54 3.71 13.12
C LEU A 412 33.17 4.37 13.18
N ASN A 413 33.14 5.61 13.67
CA ASN A 413 31.96 6.45 13.65
C ASN A 413 32.24 7.59 12.67
N TRP A 414 31.51 7.58 11.56
CA TRP A 414 31.67 8.55 10.49
C TRP A 414 30.71 9.74 10.64
N GLY A 415 29.74 9.67 11.57
CA GLY A 415 28.72 10.70 11.74
C GLY A 415 27.85 10.81 10.49
N ASP A 416 27.50 12.02 10.08
CA ASP A 416 26.67 12.28 8.89
C ASP A 416 27.41 12.03 7.54
N GLY A 417 28.51 11.26 7.57
CA GLY A 417 29.39 11.00 6.44
C GLY A 417 29.79 9.53 6.37
N GLY A 418 30.66 9.21 5.42
CA GLY A 418 31.07 7.84 5.14
C GLY A 418 32.60 7.69 5.00
N PRO A 419 33.09 6.44 4.94
CA PRO A 419 34.52 6.12 4.98
C PRO A 419 35.34 6.74 3.85
N VAL A 420 34.73 7.01 2.69
CA VAL A 420 35.40 7.61 1.53
C VAL A 420 34.62 8.79 0.94
N GLY A 421 33.89 9.53 1.80
CA GLY A 421 33.26 10.82 1.46
C GLY A 421 31.80 10.76 0.98
N GLN A 422 31.15 9.61 1.11
CA GLN A 422 29.70 9.41 0.95
C GLN A 422 28.99 10.00 2.17
N ASN A 423 27.68 10.21 2.09
CA ASN A 423 26.88 10.52 3.29
C ASN A 423 25.97 9.34 3.61
N ASP A 424 25.17 8.92 2.62
CA ASP A 424 24.17 7.86 2.74
C ASP A 424 24.30 6.87 1.57
N ASP A 425 23.46 5.84 1.55
CA ASP A 425 23.31 4.85 0.47
C ASP A 425 24.63 4.18 0.04
N PHE A 426 25.37 3.65 1.01
CA PHE A 426 26.63 2.95 0.76
C PHE A 426 26.73 1.60 1.47
N LEU A 427 27.67 0.79 0.98
CA LEU A 427 28.01 -0.52 1.52
C LEU A 427 29.46 -0.59 1.91
N VAL A 428 29.77 -1.28 3.01
CA VAL A 428 31.13 -1.66 3.40
C VAL A 428 31.24 -3.16 3.45
N GLU A 429 32.19 -3.72 2.71
CA GLU A 429 32.48 -5.14 2.71
C GLU A 429 33.95 -5.43 2.97
N GLN A 430 34.21 -6.50 3.72
CA GLN A 430 35.56 -6.94 4.01
C GLN A 430 35.62 -8.44 4.25
N THR A 431 36.60 -9.11 3.64
CA THR A 431 36.97 -10.49 3.96
C THR A 431 38.40 -10.52 4.50
N ARG A 432 38.65 -11.35 5.52
CA ARG A 432 39.94 -11.45 6.20
C ARG A 432 40.22 -12.86 6.68
N VAL A 433 41.49 -13.11 7.01
CA VAL A 433 41.94 -14.35 7.68
C VAL A 433 42.35 -14.01 9.10
N PHE A 434 41.91 -14.81 10.07
CA PHE A 434 42.34 -14.71 11.46
C PHE A 434 42.78 -16.06 12.00
N LEU A 435 43.56 -16.04 13.09
CA LEU A 435 44.03 -17.24 13.78
C LEU A 435 43.23 -17.47 15.05
N ALA A 436 42.56 -18.60 15.15
CA ALA A 436 42.02 -19.12 16.41
C ALA A 436 43.17 -19.79 17.19
N PRO A 437 43.65 -19.23 18.32
CA PRO A 437 44.80 -19.76 19.05
C PRO A 437 44.49 -21.06 19.79
N THR A 438 43.21 -21.34 20.07
CA THR A 438 42.75 -22.52 20.82
C THR A 438 41.37 -22.94 20.35
N ASP A 439 41.06 -24.23 20.45
CA ASP A 439 39.71 -24.75 20.27
C ASP A 439 38.75 -24.12 21.29
N GLY A 440 37.54 -23.77 20.89
CA GLY A 440 36.52 -23.29 21.83
C GLY A 440 35.40 -22.49 21.20
N ALA A 441 34.52 -21.95 22.04
CA ALA A 441 33.45 -21.05 21.64
C ALA A 441 33.99 -19.61 21.56
N TYR A 442 33.85 -19.00 20.39
CA TYR A 442 34.17 -17.62 20.11
C TYR A 442 32.87 -16.84 19.97
N VAL A 443 32.79 -15.67 20.61
CA VAL A 443 31.64 -14.77 20.48
C VAL A 443 32.06 -13.60 19.61
N PHE A 444 31.41 -13.43 18.48
CA PHE A 444 31.60 -12.29 17.59
C PHE A 444 30.53 -11.25 17.87
N ARG A 445 30.90 -9.98 17.75
CA ARG A 445 30.00 -8.85 17.90
C ARG A 445 30.14 -7.92 16.72
N THR A 446 29.03 -7.53 16.12
CA THR A 446 28.97 -6.34 15.25
C THR A 446 28.44 -5.17 16.05
N THR A 447 28.83 -3.97 15.67
CA THR A 447 28.24 -2.69 16.09
C THR A 447 27.95 -1.93 14.81
N SER A 448 26.67 -1.66 14.52
CA SER A 448 26.26 -0.83 13.38
C SER A 448 25.01 -0.03 13.72
N ASP A 449 24.88 1.17 13.15
CA ASP A 449 23.62 1.93 13.21
C ASP A 449 22.60 1.35 12.22
N ASP A 450 22.98 1.09 10.98
CA ASP A 450 22.15 0.36 10.02
C ASP A 450 22.50 -1.13 9.95
N GLY A 451 22.18 -1.79 8.83
CA GLY A 451 22.24 -3.23 8.74
C GLY A 451 23.66 -3.77 8.62
N SER A 452 24.01 -4.80 9.39
CA SER A 452 25.29 -5.50 9.28
C SER A 452 25.17 -7.01 9.44
N TRP A 453 26.08 -7.73 8.77
CA TRP A 453 26.19 -9.17 8.81
C TRP A 453 27.65 -9.59 8.93
N LEU A 454 27.87 -10.69 9.63
CA LEU A 454 29.19 -11.25 9.83
C LEU A 454 29.15 -12.77 9.68
N TRP A 455 30.07 -13.27 8.86
CA TRP A 455 30.27 -14.69 8.60
C TRP A 455 31.62 -15.14 9.12
N VAL A 456 31.67 -16.38 9.58
CA VAL A 456 32.92 -17.07 9.89
C VAL A 456 32.91 -18.43 9.21
N ASP A 457 33.94 -18.69 8.41
CA ASP A 457 34.04 -19.84 7.51
C ASP A 457 32.75 -20.05 6.71
N GLY A 458 32.18 -18.97 6.15
CA GLY A 458 30.98 -19.02 5.34
C GLY A 458 29.66 -19.20 6.10
N HIS A 459 29.71 -19.36 7.42
CA HIS A 459 28.52 -19.45 8.27
C HIS A 459 28.09 -18.07 8.71
N LEU A 460 26.84 -17.67 8.42
CA LEU A 460 26.26 -16.44 8.94
C LEU A 460 26.07 -16.58 10.45
N ILE A 461 26.85 -15.84 11.24
CA ILE A 461 26.83 -15.93 12.71
C ILE A 461 26.22 -14.71 13.38
N VAL A 462 26.28 -13.54 12.72
CA VAL A 462 25.60 -12.32 13.17
C VAL A 462 24.78 -11.79 12.01
N ALA A 463 23.49 -11.60 12.24
CA ALA A 463 22.57 -10.93 11.32
C ALA A 463 21.90 -9.78 12.08
N ASN A 464 22.39 -8.56 11.88
CA ASN A 464 21.80 -7.33 12.37
C ASN A 464 21.13 -6.61 11.19
N GLY A 465 20.03 -7.17 10.71
CA GLY A 465 19.30 -6.59 9.59
C GLY A 465 18.51 -5.33 9.97
N GLY A 466 18.04 -4.58 8.98
CA GLY A 466 17.20 -3.39 9.21
C GLY A 466 17.95 -2.06 9.22
N VAL A 467 17.19 -0.96 9.15
CA VAL A 467 17.65 0.40 9.48
C VAL A 467 17.40 0.57 10.97
N ASN A 468 18.43 0.85 11.78
CA ASN A 468 18.22 1.08 13.21
C ASN A 468 18.41 2.56 13.54
N ASP A 469 17.48 3.10 14.34
CA ASP A 469 17.63 4.47 14.84
C ASP A 469 18.91 4.57 15.69
N PRO A 470 19.84 5.51 15.41
CA PRO A 470 21.06 5.69 16.19
C PRO A 470 20.79 5.99 17.69
N ALA A 471 19.57 6.41 18.05
CA ALA A 471 19.12 6.58 19.43
C ALA A 471 18.55 5.30 20.09
N ALA A 472 18.20 4.28 19.31
CA ALA A 472 17.62 3.02 19.78
C ALA A 472 18.70 1.94 20.03
N SER A 473 19.28 1.97 21.23
CA SER A 473 19.98 0.82 21.85
C SER A 473 21.14 0.17 21.04
N SER A 474 22.26 0.88 20.96
CA SER A 474 23.63 0.33 20.81
C SER A 474 24.01 -0.49 19.58
N GLY A 475 23.14 -0.72 18.59
CA GLY A 475 23.54 -1.27 17.28
C GLY A 475 24.30 -2.60 17.33
N GLN A 476 24.28 -3.29 18.47
CA GLN A 476 25.21 -4.36 18.81
C GLN A 476 24.50 -5.70 18.76
N MET A 477 24.97 -6.59 17.88
CA MET A 477 24.48 -7.96 17.79
C MET A 477 25.64 -8.92 17.98
N THR A 478 25.38 -10.05 18.65
CA THR A 478 26.39 -11.08 18.92
C THR A 478 26.01 -12.44 18.38
N GLY A 479 27.00 -13.19 17.94
CA GLY A 479 26.89 -14.56 17.44
C GLY A 479 27.98 -15.44 18.05
N THR A 480 27.68 -16.71 18.32
CA THR A 480 28.67 -17.65 18.87
C THR A 480 28.93 -18.80 17.90
N LEU A 481 30.20 -19.07 17.63
CA LEU A 481 30.62 -20.22 16.83
C LEU A 481 31.74 -20.98 17.55
N LYS A 482 31.69 -22.32 17.47
CA LYS A 482 32.78 -23.15 17.97
C LYS A 482 33.81 -23.33 16.86
N LEU A 483 35.03 -22.90 17.13
CA LEU A 483 36.16 -22.99 16.20
C LEU A 483 37.18 -24.00 16.70
N THR A 484 37.87 -24.63 15.78
CA THR A 484 39.11 -25.38 16.03
C THR A 484 40.30 -24.43 16.06
N THR A 485 41.43 -24.88 16.57
CA THR A 485 42.68 -24.13 16.53
C THR A 485 43.17 -24.08 15.09
N GLY A 486 43.40 -22.89 14.55
CA GLY A 486 43.83 -22.75 13.17
C GLY A 486 43.39 -21.46 12.50
N LEU A 487 43.52 -21.44 11.18
CA LEU A 487 43.11 -20.32 10.34
C LEU A 487 41.62 -20.40 10.05
N HIS A 488 40.96 -19.25 10.10
CA HIS A 488 39.55 -19.09 9.80
C HIS A 488 39.34 -17.86 8.93
N VAL A 489 38.29 -17.89 8.13
CA VAL A 489 37.87 -16.76 7.29
C VAL A 489 36.79 -15.99 8.01
N LEU A 490 36.90 -14.67 8.02
CA LEU A 490 35.83 -13.78 8.47
C LEU A 490 35.41 -12.90 7.31
N SER A 491 34.11 -12.78 7.10
CA SER A 491 33.51 -11.84 6.15
C SER A 491 32.56 -10.90 6.89
N PHE A 492 32.52 -9.64 6.46
CA PHE A 492 31.67 -8.62 7.03
C PHE A 492 31.02 -7.81 5.91
N ARG A 493 29.74 -7.48 6.11
CA ARG A 493 28.95 -6.61 5.23
C ARG A 493 28.18 -5.62 6.12
N TYR A 494 28.16 -4.36 5.75
CA TYR A 494 27.35 -3.31 6.36
C TYR A 494 26.74 -2.44 5.27
N PHE A 495 25.50 -1.99 5.45
CA PHE A 495 24.90 -0.94 4.63
C PHE A 495 24.55 0.27 5.50
N GLU A 496 24.65 1.44 4.90
CA GLU A 496 24.09 2.70 5.38
C GLU A 496 23.02 3.16 4.40
N GLN A 497 21.83 3.47 4.89
CA GLN A 497 20.72 4.01 4.11
C GLN A 497 20.51 5.50 4.38
N GLY A 498 20.68 5.95 5.62
CA GLY A 498 20.40 7.34 5.94
C GLY A 498 20.70 7.72 7.39
N GLY A 499 21.39 8.85 7.57
CA GLY A 499 21.64 9.40 8.90
C GLY A 499 23.10 9.33 9.30
N ALA A 500 23.39 8.73 10.47
CA ALA A 500 24.69 8.88 11.13
C ALA A 500 25.47 7.56 11.21
N ALA A 501 26.23 7.27 10.15
CA ALA A 501 26.91 6.01 9.94
C ALA A 501 27.95 5.62 11.01
N MET A 502 27.88 4.38 11.49
CA MET A 502 28.98 3.72 12.21
C MET A 502 29.00 2.22 11.99
N ALA A 503 30.18 1.62 11.91
CA ALA A 503 30.32 0.17 11.81
C ALA A 503 31.60 -0.36 12.48
N GLY A 504 31.53 -1.58 12.99
CA GLY A 504 32.66 -2.27 13.62
C GLY A 504 32.35 -3.71 14.00
N TYR A 505 33.39 -4.51 14.17
CA TYR A 505 33.25 -5.85 14.71
C TYR A 505 34.39 -6.23 15.66
N ARG A 506 34.09 -7.12 16.61
CA ARG A 506 35.03 -7.60 17.64
C ARG A 506 34.79 -9.07 17.96
N VAL A 507 35.80 -9.70 18.57
CA VAL A 507 35.70 -11.09 19.03
C VAL A 507 36.05 -11.19 20.52
N GLN A 508 35.28 -12.00 21.24
CA GLN A 508 35.63 -12.51 22.55
C GLN A 508 36.17 -13.93 22.38
N LEU A 509 37.43 -14.12 22.76
CA LEU A 509 38.12 -15.41 22.66
C LEU A 509 37.68 -16.36 23.77
N PRO A 510 37.83 -17.69 23.59
CA PRO A 510 37.57 -18.67 24.64
C PRO A 510 38.30 -18.33 25.95
N GLY A 511 37.56 -18.27 27.05
CA GLY A 511 38.11 -17.99 28.38
C GLY A 511 38.41 -16.50 28.68
N THR A 512 38.09 -15.59 27.76
CA THR A 512 38.17 -14.14 27.99
C THR A 512 36.79 -13.55 28.29
N THR A 513 36.74 -12.36 28.89
CA THR A 513 35.48 -11.64 29.17
C THR A 513 35.27 -10.42 28.28
N ASP A 514 36.35 -9.89 27.69
CA ASP A 514 36.32 -8.65 26.92
C ASP A 514 36.36 -8.93 25.43
N PHE A 515 35.64 -8.11 24.66
CA PHE A 515 35.71 -8.10 23.21
C PHE A 515 36.97 -7.35 22.74
N GLY A 516 37.83 -8.04 22.00
CA GLY A 516 39.07 -7.53 21.42
C GLY A 516 39.08 -7.56 19.89
N PRO A 517 40.16 -7.05 19.27
CA PRO A 517 40.38 -7.22 17.83
C PRO A 517 40.55 -8.71 17.48
N LEU A 518 40.37 -9.05 16.21
CA LEU A 518 40.70 -10.39 15.72
C LEU A 518 42.20 -10.68 15.89
N PRO A 519 42.60 -11.89 16.32
CA PRO A 519 44.00 -12.27 16.29
C PRO A 519 44.46 -12.41 14.83
N GLU A 520 45.34 -11.51 14.38
CA GLU A 520 45.86 -11.52 13.00
C GLU A 520 46.55 -12.84 12.68
N ALA A 521 46.19 -13.44 11.55
CA ALA A 521 46.85 -14.64 11.02
C ALA A 521 48.22 -14.31 10.38
N THR A 522 48.35 -13.13 9.80
CA THR A 522 49.63 -12.61 9.31
C THR A 522 50.46 -12.15 10.49
N ARG A 523 51.67 -12.71 10.63
CA ARG A 523 52.56 -12.41 11.75
C ARG A 523 52.75 -10.89 11.87
N ALA A 524 52.27 -10.36 13.00
CA ALA A 524 52.20 -8.96 13.40
C ALA A 524 53.34 -8.08 12.89
N ASP A 525 52.97 -6.90 12.38
CA ASP A 525 53.83 -5.74 12.18
C ASP A 525 55.29 -6.08 11.84
N PRO A 526 55.56 -6.68 10.65
CA PRO A 526 56.86 -6.46 10.04
C PRO A 526 57.13 -4.95 10.12
N PRO A 527 58.30 -4.47 10.55
CA PRO A 527 58.62 -3.08 10.33
C PRO A 527 58.45 -2.82 8.83
N VAL A 528 57.42 -2.07 8.43
CA VAL A 528 57.17 -1.71 7.03
C VAL A 528 57.60 -0.26 6.82
N SER A 529 58.28 0.02 5.71
CA SER A 529 58.53 1.38 5.25
C SER A 529 57.97 1.54 3.84
N GLY A 530 56.77 2.10 3.72
CA GLY A 530 56.05 2.13 2.45
C GLY A 530 55.61 0.73 2.04
N THR A 531 56.18 0.20 0.96
CA THR A 531 55.86 -1.14 0.42
C THR A 531 56.93 -2.19 0.74
N ILE A 532 57.88 -1.87 1.64
CA ILE A 532 59.05 -2.72 1.95
C ILE A 532 58.89 -3.42 3.30
N PHE A 533 58.84 -4.75 3.29
CA PHE A 533 58.83 -5.60 4.48
C PHE A 533 60.25 -5.91 4.95
N THR A 534 60.59 -5.64 6.22
CA THR A 534 61.93 -5.94 6.77
C THR A 534 62.08 -7.35 7.35
N VAL A 535 61.01 -8.15 7.34
CA VAL A 535 60.98 -9.59 7.67
C VAL A 535 60.21 -10.34 6.60
N SER A 536 60.41 -11.66 6.49
CA SER A 536 59.67 -12.52 5.56
C SER A 536 58.22 -12.71 6.02
N PRO A 537 57.22 -12.15 5.30
CA PRO A 537 55.81 -12.36 5.64
C PRO A 537 55.35 -13.74 5.16
N ARG A 538 54.34 -14.29 5.83
CA ARG A 538 53.54 -15.42 5.32
C ARG A 538 52.19 -14.90 4.88
N LEU A 539 51.81 -15.16 3.64
CA LEU A 539 50.64 -14.57 3.02
C LEU A 539 49.51 -15.60 2.87
N TYR A 540 48.31 -15.18 3.21
CA TYR A 540 47.09 -15.97 3.08
C TYR A 540 46.12 -15.23 2.17
N LEU A 541 45.60 -15.93 1.17
CA LEU A 541 44.43 -15.48 0.42
C LEU A 541 43.21 -16.15 1.00
N ALA A 542 42.09 -15.45 1.03
CA ALA A 542 40.81 -16.02 1.42
C ALA A 542 39.68 -15.39 0.64
N ALA A 543 38.53 -16.04 0.66
CA ALA A 543 37.31 -15.52 0.08
C ALA A 543 36.10 -16.09 0.79
N ASP A 544 35.00 -15.33 0.73
CA ASP A 544 33.70 -15.72 1.25
C ASP A 544 32.61 -15.20 0.30
N ASP A 545 31.57 -16.00 0.10
CA ASP A 545 30.47 -15.66 -0.82
C ASP A 545 29.28 -14.97 -0.15
N GLN A 546 29.42 -14.59 1.13
CA GLN A 546 28.47 -13.78 1.90
C GLN A 546 27.01 -14.28 1.82
N GLY A 547 26.86 -15.61 1.90
CA GLY A 547 25.58 -16.30 1.88
C GLY A 547 25.10 -16.74 0.48
N GLY A 548 25.86 -16.44 -0.58
CA GLY A 548 25.61 -16.88 -1.96
C GLY A 548 25.75 -18.39 -2.18
N SER A 549 26.04 -18.78 -3.42
CA SER A 549 26.17 -20.19 -3.82
C SER A 549 27.40 -20.90 -3.24
N GLY A 550 28.34 -20.14 -2.70
CA GLY A 550 29.56 -20.60 -2.08
C GLY A 550 30.77 -20.51 -3.01
N VAL A 551 31.98 -20.44 -2.44
CA VAL A 551 33.20 -20.30 -3.23
C VAL A 551 33.52 -21.61 -3.95
N ALA A 552 33.71 -21.58 -5.27
CA ALA A 552 34.16 -22.75 -6.03
C ALA A 552 35.68 -22.84 -6.14
N ALA A 553 36.34 -21.72 -6.44
CA ALA A 553 37.79 -21.70 -6.62
C ALA A 553 38.41 -20.34 -6.36
N LEU A 554 39.64 -20.36 -5.84
CA LEU A 554 40.54 -19.22 -5.79
C LEU A 554 41.69 -19.44 -6.75
N ARG A 555 41.93 -18.48 -7.64
CA ARG A 555 43.09 -18.51 -8.53
C ARG A 555 44.07 -17.38 -8.22
N TYR A 556 45.36 -17.67 -8.34
CA TYR A 556 46.41 -16.67 -8.16
C TYR A 556 47.55 -16.83 -9.20
N SER A 557 48.27 -15.75 -9.45
CA SER A 557 49.42 -15.67 -10.35
C SER A 557 50.48 -14.75 -9.76
N TRP A 558 51.74 -15.19 -9.82
CA TRP A 558 52.90 -14.39 -9.43
C TRP A 558 53.62 -13.86 -10.67
N ASP A 559 53.91 -12.57 -10.72
CA ASP A 559 54.79 -11.94 -11.70
C ASP A 559 54.47 -12.28 -13.17
N GLY A 560 53.17 -12.43 -13.47
CA GLY A 560 52.68 -12.78 -14.82
C GLY A 560 52.84 -14.26 -15.21
N SER A 561 53.17 -15.13 -14.27
CA SER A 561 53.15 -16.59 -14.45
C SER A 561 51.74 -17.13 -14.72
N ALA A 562 51.65 -18.38 -15.16
CA ALA A 562 50.37 -19.05 -15.36
C ALA A 562 49.56 -19.10 -14.06
N TRP A 563 48.25 -18.90 -14.18
CA TRP A 563 47.33 -18.97 -13.05
C TRP A 563 47.36 -20.35 -12.41
N THR A 564 47.55 -20.38 -11.10
CA THR A 564 47.35 -21.57 -10.26
C THR A 564 45.94 -21.49 -9.70
N THR A 565 45.15 -22.55 -9.90
CA THR A 565 43.77 -22.64 -9.39
C THR A 565 43.74 -23.57 -8.20
N VAL A 566 43.19 -23.09 -7.10
CA VAL A 566 42.97 -23.85 -5.88
C VAL A 566 41.46 -24.01 -5.72
N PRO A 567 40.91 -25.23 -5.86
CA PRO A 567 39.52 -25.49 -5.53
C PRO A 567 39.24 -25.13 -4.07
N ALA A 568 38.03 -24.68 -3.75
CA ALA A 568 37.67 -24.39 -2.38
C ALA A 568 37.88 -25.63 -1.49
N LEU A 569 38.63 -25.44 -0.40
CA LEU A 569 38.83 -26.47 0.62
C LEU A 569 37.52 -26.69 1.37
N VAL A 570 36.87 -27.83 1.14
CA VAL A 570 35.75 -28.30 1.96
C VAL A 570 36.31 -28.77 3.31
N THR A 571 36.44 -27.85 4.27
CA THR A 571 36.80 -28.18 5.65
C THR A 571 35.53 -28.49 6.47
N GLY A 572 34.99 -29.70 6.32
CA GLY A 572 33.82 -30.18 7.06
C GLY A 572 32.51 -30.05 6.27
N GLU A 573 31.50 -30.85 6.66
CA GLU A 573 30.21 -31.03 5.95
C GLU A 573 29.41 -29.73 5.73
N ASP A 574 29.70 -28.64 6.45
CA ASP A 574 28.96 -27.37 6.39
C ASP A 574 29.74 -26.18 5.78
N SER A 575 30.97 -26.38 5.28
CA SER A 575 31.91 -25.28 4.93
C SER A 575 31.89 -24.77 3.48
N LEU A 576 30.77 -24.90 2.76
CA LEU A 576 30.72 -24.64 1.30
C LEU A 576 30.97 -23.17 0.87
N ASN A 577 31.09 -22.23 1.82
CA ASN A 577 30.96 -20.81 1.53
C ASN A 577 32.24 -19.97 1.69
N ALA A 578 33.34 -20.53 2.18
CA ALA A 578 34.60 -19.80 2.34
C ALA A 578 35.84 -20.65 2.02
N THR A 579 36.94 -20.00 1.63
CA THR A 579 38.21 -20.69 1.37
C THR A 579 39.42 -19.90 1.86
N VAL A 580 40.49 -20.59 2.25
CA VAL A 580 41.79 -20.00 2.61
C VAL A 580 42.93 -20.74 1.92
N VAL A 581 43.86 -19.99 1.32
CA VAL A 581 45.03 -20.49 0.58
C VAL A 581 46.29 -19.90 1.21
N ASP A 582 47.14 -20.77 1.72
CA ASP A 582 48.46 -20.43 2.26
C ASP A 582 49.49 -20.36 1.13
N LEU A 583 49.99 -19.17 0.84
CA LEU A 583 51.00 -18.94 -0.19
C LEU A 583 52.44 -19.14 0.33
N GLY A 584 52.59 -19.51 1.60
CA GLY A 584 53.89 -19.76 2.24
C GLY A 584 54.62 -18.49 2.68
N GLU A 585 55.82 -18.70 3.25
CA GLU A 585 56.72 -17.61 3.62
C GLU A 585 57.42 -17.04 2.38
N LEU A 586 57.40 -15.71 2.26
CA LEU A 586 57.99 -15.00 1.13
C LEU A 586 59.46 -14.65 1.42
N GLY A 587 60.34 -15.04 0.50
CA GLY A 587 61.75 -14.68 0.54
C GLY A 587 62.03 -13.22 0.18
N ALA A 588 63.29 -12.83 0.13
CA ALA A 588 63.67 -11.50 -0.35
C ALA A 588 63.33 -11.36 -1.85
N GLY A 589 62.64 -10.29 -2.24
CA GLY A 589 62.25 -10.07 -3.64
C GLY A 589 61.20 -8.99 -3.83
N GLN A 590 60.98 -8.61 -5.08
CA GLN A 590 59.79 -7.87 -5.49
C GLN A 590 58.71 -8.88 -5.90
N TYR A 591 57.48 -8.60 -5.51
CA TYR A 591 56.35 -9.47 -5.74
C TYR A 591 55.22 -8.69 -6.41
N HIS A 592 54.69 -9.22 -7.48
CA HIS A 592 53.40 -8.84 -8.05
C HIS A 592 52.45 -10.04 -8.00
N LEU A 593 51.52 -10.00 -7.06
CA LEU A 593 50.48 -11.01 -6.89
C LEU A 593 49.19 -10.54 -7.57
N ARG A 594 48.58 -11.41 -8.37
CA ARG A 594 47.25 -11.23 -8.93
C ARG A 594 46.37 -12.37 -8.50
N TYR A 595 45.14 -12.12 -8.08
CA TYR A 595 44.23 -13.16 -7.60
C TYR A 595 42.77 -12.81 -7.89
N GLN A 596 41.93 -13.85 -7.97
CA GLN A 596 40.52 -13.74 -8.30
C GLN A 596 39.78 -14.97 -7.77
N VAL A 597 38.48 -14.82 -7.51
CA VAL A 597 37.65 -15.86 -6.92
C VAL A 597 36.42 -16.08 -7.79
N GLU A 598 36.00 -17.34 -7.88
CA GLU A 598 34.80 -17.79 -8.59
C GLU A 598 33.90 -18.56 -7.61
N ASP A 599 32.59 -18.33 -7.67
CA ASP A 599 31.59 -19.05 -6.88
C ASP A 599 31.09 -20.33 -7.61
N GLN A 600 30.14 -21.05 -7.03
CA GLN A 600 29.59 -22.28 -7.62
C GLN A 600 28.70 -22.05 -8.85
N THR A 601 28.27 -20.81 -9.08
CA THR A 601 27.40 -20.45 -10.22
C THR A 601 28.16 -19.81 -11.38
N GLY A 602 29.44 -19.52 -11.19
CA GLY A 602 30.35 -18.94 -12.18
C GLY A 602 30.49 -17.42 -12.09
N ASN A 603 29.96 -16.77 -11.05
CA ASN A 603 30.23 -15.37 -10.75
C ASN A 603 31.70 -15.21 -10.32
N VAL A 604 32.38 -14.23 -10.91
CA VAL A 604 33.82 -14.03 -10.71
C VAL A 604 34.10 -12.65 -10.14
N SER A 605 34.86 -12.57 -9.05
CA SER A 605 35.30 -11.29 -8.47
C SER A 605 36.14 -10.47 -9.47
N PRO A 606 36.32 -9.16 -9.32
CA PRO A 606 37.39 -8.45 -10.02
C PRO A 606 38.77 -9.05 -9.71
N ILE A 607 39.72 -8.92 -10.64
CA ILE A 607 41.12 -9.28 -10.37
C ILE A 607 41.68 -8.29 -9.35
N GLN A 608 42.16 -8.83 -8.24
CA GLN A 608 42.86 -8.08 -7.21
C GLN A 608 44.37 -8.17 -7.45
N GLU A 609 45.08 -7.08 -7.16
CA GLU A 609 46.53 -6.99 -7.35
C GLU A 609 47.21 -6.47 -6.10
N ALA A 610 48.31 -7.10 -5.71
CA ALA A 610 49.18 -6.63 -4.62
C ALA A 610 50.62 -6.57 -5.12
N VAL A 611 51.21 -5.38 -5.04
CA VAL A 611 52.61 -5.12 -5.42
C VAL A 611 53.38 -4.66 -4.20
N PHE A 612 54.38 -5.43 -3.81
CA PHE A 612 55.19 -5.15 -2.62
C PHE A 612 56.61 -5.72 -2.74
N GLU A 613 57.48 -5.31 -1.82
CA GLU A 613 58.87 -5.75 -1.78
C GLU A 613 59.20 -6.34 -0.40
N VAL A 614 59.88 -7.47 -0.38
CA VAL A 614 60.39 -8.11 0.84
C VAL A 614 61.90 -7.96 0.88
N ARG A 615 62.41 -7.27 1.91
CA ARG A 615 63.84 -7.08 2.19
C ARG A 615 64.19 -7.51 3.62
N PRO A 616 64.32 -8.83 3.88
CA PRO A 616 64.69 -9.34 5.19
C PRO A 616 66.02 -8.75 5.65
N GLY A 617 66.05 -8.14 6.85
CA GLY A 617 67.27 -7.54 7.42
C GLY A 617 67.52 -6.06 7.09
N PHE A 618 66.59 -5.39 6.41
CA PHE A 618 66.64 -3.92 6.25
C PHE A 618 66.42 -3.23 7.60
N SER A 619 67.38 -2.42 8.06
CA SER A 619 67.32 -1.75 9.37
C SER A 619 66.58 -0.42 9.32
N LEU A 620 65.34 -0.39 9.80
CA LEU A 620 64.56 0.83 9.99
C LEU A 620 65.06 1.63 11.21
N HIS A 621 65.68 2.78 10.97
CA HIS A 621 66.08 3.70 12.04
C HIS A 621 64.94 4.68 12.32
N ARG A 622 64.15 4.45 13.38
CA ARG A 622 63.12 5.40 13.84
C ARG A 622 63.79 6.52 14.64
N LEU A 623 63.72 7.75 14.13
CA LEU A 623 64.24 8.94 14.80
C LEU A 623 63.11 9.53 15.66
N TYR A 624 63.13 9.24 16.96
CA TYR A 624 62.19 9.86 17.90
C TYR A 624 62.66 11.30 18.18
N LEU A 625 61.97 12.27 17.59
CA LEU A 625 62.16 13.68 17.95
C LEU A 625 61.42 13.94 19.28
N PRO A 626 62.12 14.34 20.36
CA PRO A 626 61.44 14.72 21.59
C PRO A 626 60.60 15.98 21.34
N LEU A 627 59.31 15.90 21.66
CA LEU A 627 58.41 17.04 21.68
C LEU A 627 58.87 17.98 22.82
N LEU A 628 59.54 19.08 22.48
CA LEU A 628 59.77 20.17 23.43
C LEU A 628 58.46 20.95 23.56
N MET A 629 57.69 20.70 24.62
CA MET A 629 56.61 21.60 25.01
C MET A 629 57.22 22.96 25.41
N GLN A 630 56.79 24.03 24.74
CA GLN A 630 57.01 25.41 25.19
C GLN A 630 55.76 25.95 25.84
#